data_AF-A0A7G2E1N1-F1
#
_entry.id   AF-A0A7G2E1N1-F1
#
_cell.length_a   1.000
_cell.length_b   1.000
_cell.length_c   1.000
_cell.angle_alpha   90.00
_cell.angle_beta   90.00
_cell.angle_gamma   90.00
#
_symmetry.space_group_name_H-M   'P 1'
#
loop_
_entity.id
_entity.type
_entity.pdbx_description
1 polymer ?
#
loop_
_entity_poly.entity_id
_entity_poly.type
_entity_poly.pdbx_seq_one_letter_code
_entity_poly.pdbx_strand_id
1 'polypeptide(L)'
;MDTLDINTALDIVSRVGAISFTDLGGMLLTSKLYHSLASHPTVLNQVSLEPFLSNAELVHERSFYRPFFVKCLRAHNPTAVYLESIRFAVKLGRAEDALRLLCTIGNYPPHASFARALLQVCLGSYLEALHTVDGYVNSVGSFHQAEAIGSRVFRHILQMRPVKPLLLDIVRRVSHHGFRELGSLIASGPEFLSLVYDSTVLAEANIDEFVFVTCHANIGSIYRSFFLRCLECGNPDAQFVEGLRIAVAEGPSQQSIDLLMQASPANIYARFALGIVLVCSGSYDHGMQVVESFFNRLPSTEAAVSIAEMVMHQTTTFRLPRCGWFDNTFAFGDGLPLSTLLCLLVRHAIPAIVLKPAKS
;
A
#
# COMPACT_ATOMS: atom_id res chain seq x y z
N MET A 1 4.94 -63.21 -20.13
CA MET A 1 5.33 -61.83 -19.80
C MET A 1 5.67 -61.83 -18.33
N ASP A 2 6.95 -61.94 -18.06
CA ASP A 2 7.50 -61.91 -16.71
C ASP A 2 7.03 -60.65 -16.00
N THR A 3 6.62 -60.82 -14.74
CA THR A 3 6.09 -59.75 -13.89
C THR A 3 7.13 -58.65 -13.75
N LEU A 4 6.93 -57.54 -14.47
CA LEU A 4 7.66 -56.31 -14.24
C LEU A 4 7.57 -56.00 -12.74
N ASP A 5 8.72 -55.89 -12.07
CA ASP A 5 8.77 -55.53 -10.66
C ASP A 5 8.02 -54.21 -10.44
N ILE A 6 7.15 -54.18 -9.43
CA ILE A 6 6.28 -53.03 -9.16
C ILE A 6 7.10 -51.76 -8.89
N ASN A 7 8.30 -51.89 -8.29
CA ASN A 7 9.18 -50.75 -8.06
C ASN A 7 9.75 -50.21 -9.37
N THR A 8 10.09 -51.09 -10.31
CA THR A 8 10.51 -50.70 -11.66
C THR A 8 9.39 -49.98 -12.41
N ALA A 9 8.15 -50.50 -12.30
CA ALA A 9 6.99 -49.86 -12.89
C ALA A 9 6.75 -48.46 -12.30
N LEU A 10 6.85 -48.31 -10.98
CA LEU A 10 6.73 -47.02 -10.31
C LEU A 10 7.83 -46.03 -10.70
N ASP A 11 9.09 -46.46 -10.83
CA ASP A 11 10.20 -45.61 -11.28
C ASP A 11 9.95 -45.09 -12.71
N ILE A 12 9.51 -45.97 -13.63
CA ILE A 12 9.17 -45.56 -15.00
C ILE A 12 8.07 -44.51 -14.98
N VAL A 13 6.98 -44.74 -14.23
CA VAL A 13 5.85 -43.80 -14.16
C VAL A 13 6.23 -42.49 -13.48
N SER A 14 7.05 -42.53 -12.43
CA SER A 14 7.61 -41.33 -11.80
C SER A 14 8.40 -40.49 -12.81
N ARG A 15 9.22 -41.12 -13.66
CA ARG A 15 9.97 -40.41 -14.70
C ARG A 15 9.09 -39.83 -15.79
N VAL A 16 8.02 -40.53 -16.18
CA VAL A 16 7.02 -39.98 -17.11
C VAL A 16 6.37 -38.73 -16.52
N GLY A 17 6.00 -38.76 -15.23
CA GLY A 17 5.42 -37.62 -14.52
C GLY A 17 6.41 -36.53 -14.12
N ALA A 18 7.72 -36.74 -14.27
CA ALA A 18 8.76 -35.82 -13.79
C ALA A 18 8.82 -34.50 -14.59
N ILE A 19 8.34 -34.51 -15.84
CA ILE A 19 8.29 -33.31 -16.69
C ILE A 19 6.98 -32.58 -16.46
N SER A 20 5.85 -33.27 -16.57
CA SER A 20 4.53 -32.71 -16.30
C SER A 20 3.52 -33.79 -15.90
N PHE A 21 2.58 -33.45 -15.02
CA PHE A 21 1.46 -34.33 -14.71
C PHE A 21 0.56 -34.64 -15.92
N THR A 22 0.58 -33.81 -16.97
CA THR A 22 -0.19 -34.04 -18.19
C THR A 22 0.25 -35.30 -18.92
N ASP A 23 1.53 -35.68 -18.77
CA ASP A 23 2.12 -36.84 -19.42
C ASP A 23 1.59 -38.15 -18.81
N LEU A 24 1.06 -38.09 -17.58
CA LEU A 24 0.32 -39.18 -16.95
C LEU A 24 -1.13 -39.29 -17.44
N GLY A 25 -1.62 -38.34 -18.25
CA GLY A 25 -3.02 -38.28 -18.69
C GLY A 25 -3.48 -39.55 -19.39
N GLY A 26 -2.66 -40.08 -20.31
CA GLY A 26 -2.97 -41.36 -20.98
C GLY A 26 -3.03 -42.54 -19.99
N MET A 27 -2.14 -42.55 -18.99
CA MET A 27 -2.12 -43.61 -17.96
C MET A 27 -3.34 -43.56 -17.04
N LEU A 28 -3.82 -42.36 -16.73
CA LEU A 28 -4.99 -42.15 -15.88
C LEU A 28 -6.30 -42.60 -16.55
N LEU A 29 -6.33 -42.68 -17.89
CA LEU A 29 -7.52 -42.96 -18.70
C LEU A 29 -7.56 -44.37 -19.30
N THR A 30 -6.42 -45.07 -19.41
CA THR A 30 -6.30 -46.31 -20.21
C THR A 30 -6.71 -47.58 -19.48
N SER A 31 -6.25 -47.81 -18.23
CA SER A 31 -6.57 -49.05 -17.50
C SER A 31 -6.54 -48.87 -15.99
N LYS A 32 -7.22 -49.77 -15.25
CA LYS A 32 -7.20 -49.78 -13.78
C LYS A 32 -5.78 -49.92 -13.21
N LEU A 33 -4.94 -50.73 -13.86
CA LEU A 33 -3.55 -50.93 -13.44
C LEU A 33 -2.74 -49.65 -13.61
N TYR A 34 -2.77 -49.03 -14.79
CA TYR A 34 -2.04 -47.78 -15.05
C TYR A 34 -2.57 -46.61 -14.21
N HIS A 35 -3.87 -46.55 -13.98
CA HIS A 35 -4.46 -45.59 -13.05
C HIS A 35 -3.94 -45.76 -11.62
N SER A 36 -3.80 -47.01 -11.15
CA SER A 36 -3.28 -47.31 -9.81
C SER A 36 -1.81 -46.94 -9.66
N LEU A 37 -1.00 -47.20 -10.69
CA LEU A 37 0.42 -46.80 -10.71
C LEU A 37 0.57 -45.28 -10.75
N ALA A 38 -0.15 -44.60 -11.63
CA ALA A 38 -0.10 -43.13 -11.76
C ALA A 38 -0.68 -42.40 -10.54
N SER A 39 -1.60 -43.02 -9.80
CA SER A 39 -2.15 -42.50 -8.54
C SER A 39 -1.39 -42.98 -7.30
N HIS A 40 -0.26 -43.67 -7.46
CA HIS A 40 0.51 -44.17 -6.33
C HIS A 40 1.19 -43.03 -5.57
N PRO A 41 1.22 -43.02 -4.22
CA PRO A 41 1.81 -41.93 -3.44
C PRO A 41 3.25 -41.57 -3.85
N THR A 42 4.09 -42.55 -4.15
CA THR A 42 5.48 -42.33 -4.61
C THR A 42 5.53 -41.50 -5.90
N VAL A 43 4.68 -41.82 -6.88
CA VAL A 43 4.61 -41.09 -8.16
C VAL A 43 4.04 -39.69 -7.92
N LEU A 44 2.95 -39.60 -7.16
CA LEU A 44 2.29 -38.32 -6.88
C LEU A 44 3.16 -37.36 -6.05
N ASN A 45 4.04 -37.88 -5.20
CA ASN A 45 5.02 -37.08 -4.46
C ASN A 45 6.04 -36.42 -5.38
N GLN A 46 6.42 -37.10 -6.47
CA GLN A 46 7.50 -36.71 -7.38
C GLN A 46 7.01 -36.04 -8.68
N VAL A 47 5.73 -36.18 -9.03
CA VAL A 47 5.18 -35.60 -10.27
C VAL A 47 5.39 -34.09 -10.32
N SER A 48 5.78 -33.60 -11.49
CA SER A 48 5.92 -32.17 -11.74
C SER A 48 4.55 -31.51 -11.86
N LEU A 49 4.35 -30.49 -11.02
CA LEU A 49 3.19 -29.61 -11.03
C LEU A 49 3.54 -28.24 -11.63
N GLU A 50 4.52 -28.16 -12.53
CA GLU A 50 4.91 -26.90 -13.19
C GLU A 50 3.73 -26.16 -13.85
N PRO A 51 2.72 -26.83 -14.47
CA PRO A 51 1.56 -26.12 -14.97
C PRO A 51 0.73 -25.43 -13.86
N PHE A 52 0.69 -26.00 -12.65
CA PHE A 52 0.05 -25.34 -11.49
C PHE A 52 0.90 -24.18 -10.96
N LEU A 53 2.23 -24.27 -11.02
CA LEU A 53 3.12 -23.13 -10.73
C LEU A 53 3.04 -22.04 -11.82
N SER A 54 2.61 -22.38 -13.03
CA SER A 54 2.40 -21.41 -14.10
C SER A 54 1.04 -20.73 -13.97
N ASN A 55 0.02 -21.49 -13.55
CA ASN A 55 -1.31 -20.99 -13.27
C ASN A 55 -1.88 -21.58 -11.97
N ALA A 56 -1.81 -20.81 -10.88
CA ALA A 56 -2.28 -21.23 -9.58
C ALA A 56 -3.82 -21.33 -9.50
N GLU A 57 -4.58 -20.77 -10.45
CA GLU A 57 -6.05 -20.92 -10.48
C GLU A 57 -6.50 -22.38 -10.65
N LEU A 58 -5.63 -23.24 -11.19
CA LEU A 58 -5.90 -24.68 -11.33
C LEU A 58 -6.09 -25.38 -9.97
N VAL A 59 -5.65 -24.76 -8.88
CA VAL A 59 -5.79 -25.24 -7.50
C VAL A 59 -7.18 -24.97 -6.92
N HIS A 60 -7.98 -24.10 -7.54
CA HIS A 60 -9.30 -23.74 -7.04
C HIS A 60 -10.24 -24.94 -6.90
N GLU A 61 -11.15 -24.88 -5.92
CA GLU A 61 -12.08 -25.98 -5.63
C GLU A 61 -12.99 -26.36 -6.81
N ARG A 62 -13.27 -25.40 -7.70
CA ARG A 62 -14.09 -25.59 -8.91
C ARG A 62 -13.28 -26.07 -10.12
N SER A 63 -11.96 -26.17 -10.01
CA SER A 63 -11.09 -26.62 -11.09
C SER A 63 -11.28 -28.12 -11.35
N PHE A 64 -11.33 -28.50 -12.63
CA PHE A 64 -11.33 -29.91 -13.04
C PHE A 64 -10.10 -30.66 -12.51
N TYR A 65 -8.98 -29.96 -12.31
CA TYR A 65 -7.72 -30.55 -11.84
C TYR A 65 -7.63 -30.68 -10.31
N ARG A 66 -8.59 -30.14 -9.55
CA ARG A 66 -8.59 -30.18 -8.09
C ARG A 66 -8.49 -31.59 -7.50
N PRO A 67 -9.23 -32.61 -8.00
CA PRO A 67 -9.15 -33.95 -7.43
C PRO A 67 -7.75 -34.56 -7.55
N PHE A 68 -7.07 -34.34 -8.68
CA PHE A 68 -5.69 -34.77 -8.88
C PHE A 68 -4.74 -34.01 -7.96
N PHE A 69 -4.86 -32.68 -7.89
CA PHE A 69 -4.07 -31.84 -6.98
C PHE A 69 -4.19 -32.30 -5.51
N VAL A 70 -5.40 -32.61 -5.05
CA VAL A 70 -5.63 -33.10 -3.68
C VAL A 70 -4.95 -34.45 -3.44
N LYS A 71 -4.88 -35.34 -4.44
CA LYS A 71 -4.10 -36.58 -4.33
C LYS A 71 -2.61 -36.28 -4.17
N CYS A 72 -2.05 -35.35 -4.96
CA CYS A 72 -0.65 -34.92 -4.82
C CYS A 72 -0.36 -34.28 -3.45
N LEU A 73 -1.28 -33.46 -2.95
CA LEU A 73 -1.18 -32.86 -1.61
C LEU A 73 -1.14 -33.92 -0.51
N ARG A 74 -2.01 -34.94 -0.57
CA ARG A 74 -2.02 -36.06 0.38
C ARG A 74 -0.75 -36.91 0.29
N ALA A 75 -0.12 -36.96 -0.89
CA ALA A 75 1.17 -37.59 -1.09
C ALA A 75 2.35 -36.69 -0.70
N HIS A 76 2.13 -35.54 -0.06
CA HIS A 76 3.15 -34.58 0.35
C HIS A 76 4.03 -34.05 -0.79
N ASN A 77 3.46 -33.89 -2.00
CA ASN A 77 4.16 -33.23 -3.10
C ASN A 77 4.52 -31.78 -2.70
N PRO A 78 5.81 -31.36 -2.76
CA PRO A 78 6.23 -30.06 -2.25
C PRO A 78 5.54 -28.87 -2.93
N THR A 79 5.31 -28.96 -4.23
CA THR A 79 4.61 -27.92 -5.00
C THR A 79 3.13 -27.84 -4.62
N ALA A 80 2.48 -28.97 -4.38
CA ALA A 80 1.09 -29.00 -3.93
C ALA A 80 0.94 -28.40 -2.52
N VAL A 81 1.85 -28.77 -1.60
CA VAL A 81 1.92 -28.23 -0.24
C VAL A 81 2.10 -26.71 -0.27
N TYR A 82 3.03 -26.22 -1.09
CA TYR A 82 3.25 -24.79 -1.30
C TYR A 82 2.01 -24.05 -1.82
N LEU A 83 1.37 -24.53 -2.89
CA LEU A 83 0.22 -23.82 -3.46
C LEU A 83 -1.01 -23.87 -2.54
N GLU A 84 -1.21 -24.97 -1.81
CA GLU A 84 -2.30 -25.08 -0.84
C GLU A 84 -2.05 -24.17 0.38
N SER A 85 -0.80 -23.99 0.81
CA SER A 85 -0.48 -23.07 1.91
C SER A 85 -0.80 -21.62 1.55
N ILE A 86 -0.45 -21.19 0.32
CA ILE A 86 -0.86 -19.87 -0.18
C ILE A 86 -2.39 -19.75 -0.16
N ARG A 87 -3.13 -20.77 -0.63
CA ARG A 87 -4.59 -20.76 -0.59
C ARG A 87 -5.13 -20.63 0.85
N PHE A 88 -4.55 -21.33 1.81
CA PHE A 88 -4.96 -21.24 3.22
C PHE A 88 -4.75 -19.85 3.79
N ALA A 89 -3.58 -19.25 3.57
CA ALA A 89 -3.28 -17.91 4.06
C ALA A 89 -4.19 -16.85 3.41
N VAL A 90 -4.30 -16.91 2.08
CA VAL A 90 -4.83 -15.81 1.26
C VAL A 90 -6.35 -15.88 1.12
N LYS A 91 -6.89 -17.07 0.91
CA LYS A 91 -8.32 -17.28 0.63
C LYS A 91 -9.13 -17.61 1.89
N LEU A 92 -8.50 -18.32 2.85
CA LEU A 92 -9.17 -18.75 4.07
C LEU A 92 -8.78 -17.90 5.29
N GLY A 93 -7.79 -17.00 5.17
CA GLY A 93 -7.28 -16.20 6.30
C GLY A 93 -6.55 -17.02 7.37
N ARG A 94 -6.17 -18.27 7.07
CA ARG A 94 -5.56 -19.21 8.01
C ARG A 94 -4.03 -19.22 7.87
N ALA A 95 -3.41 -18.07 8.15
CA ALA A 95 -1.97 -17.88 7.96
C ALA A 95 -1.09 -18.82 8.82
N GLU A 96 -1.50 -19.12 10.06
CA GLU A 96 -0.78 -20.06 10.93
C GLU A 96 -0.81 -21.50 10.41
N ASP A 97 -1.96 -21.94 9.89
CA ASP A 97 -2.08 -23.27 9.28
C ASP A 97 -1.27 -23.35 7.99
N ALA A 98 -1.25 -22.27 7.20
CA ALA A 98 -0.41 -22.15 6.02
C ALA A 98 1.08 -22.26 6.36
N LEU A 99 1.53 -21.55 7.42
CA LEU A 99 2.91 -21.62 7.86
C LEU A 99 3.27 -23.03 8.36
N ARG A 100 2.41 -23.65 9.19
CA ARG A 100 2.61 -25.04 9.63
C ARG A 100 2.72 -26.01 8.46
N LEU A 101 1.89 -25.83 7.43
CA LEU A 101 1.92 -26.64 6.22
C LEU A 101 3.24 -26.45 5.45
N LEU A 102 3.74 -25.22 5.29
CA LEU A 102 5.03 -24.94 4.68
C LEU A 102 6.21 -25.55 5.45
N CYS A 103 6.12 -25.66 6.78
CA CYS A 103 7.16 -26.28 7.58
C CYS A 103 7.25 -27.81 7.39
N THR A 104 6.25 -28.45 6.76
CA THR A 104 6.31 -29.89 6.45
C THR A 104 7.19 -30.22 5.25
N ILE A 105 7.60 -29.21 4.48
CA ILE A 105 8.44 -29.36 3.29
C ILE A 105 9.76 -28.59 3.47
N GLY A 106 10.80 -29.00 2.75
CA GLY A 106 12.10 -28.33 2.78
C GLY A 106 12.09 -26.96 2.10
N ASN A 107 13.22 -26.57 1.53
CA ASN A 107 13.37 -25.30 0.80
C ASN A 107 12.99 -25.40 -0.69
N TYR A 108 12.33 -26.49 -1.08
CA TYR A 108 11.87 -26.74 -2.44
C TYR A 108 10.35 -26.86 -2.48
N PRO A 109 9.66 -26.22 -3.46
CA PRO A 109 10.21 -25.28 -4.44
C PRO A 109 10.72 -24.00 -3.75
N PRO A 110 11.63 -23.21 -4.36
CA PRO A 110 12.17 -22.00 -3.73
C PRO A 110 11.09 -20.96 -3.37
N HIS A 111 9.96 -20.98 -4.10
CA HIS A 111 8.74 -20.24 -3.79
C HIS A 111 8.20 -20.53 -2.37
N ALA A 112 8.35 -21.77 -1.88
CA ALA A 112 7.92 -22.17 -0.55
C ALA A 112 8.74 -21.50 0.55
N SER A 113 10.06 -21.37 0.34
CA SER A 113 10.95 -20.68 1.29
C SER A 113 10.62 -19.20 1.37
N PHE A 114 10.45 -18.53 0.21
CA PHE A 114 10.03 -17.14 0.16
C PHE A 114 8.66 -16.92 0.82
N ALA A 115 7.68 -17.77 0.52
CA ALA A 115 6.36 -17.70 1.14
C ALA A 115 6.38 -17.96 2.65
N ARG A 116 7.28 -18.83 3.14
CA ARG A 116 7.48 -19.09 4.56
C ARG A 116 7.99 -17.84 5.27
N ALA A 117 9.03 -17.22 4.71
CA ALA A 117 9.56 -15.94 5.21
C ALA A 117 8.47 -14.86 5.24
N LEU A 118 7.72 -14.72 4.15
CA LEU A 118 6.62 -13.75 4.07
C LEU A 118 5.57 -13.98 5.16
N LEU A 119 5.13 -15.22 5.39
CA LEU A 119 4.15 -15.54 6.43
C LEU A 119 4.71 -15.36 7.84
N GLN A 120 5.98 -15.66 8.08
CA GLN A 120 6.64 -15.41 9.37
C GLN A 120 6.65 -13.91 9.69
N VAL A 121 6.98 -13.05 8.71
CA VAL A 121 6.88 -11.59 8.87
C VAL A 121 5.45 -11.18 9.19
N CYS A 122 4.46 -11.68 8.43
CA CYS A 122 3.05 -11.35 8.67
C CYS A 122 2.54 -11.78 10.04
N LEU A 123 3.08 -12.86 10.61
CA LEU A 123 2.72 -13.39 11.93
C LEU A 123 3.57 -12.80 13.08
N GLY A 124 4.51 -11.90 12.78
CA GLY A 124 5.37 -11.25 13.78
C GLY A 124 6.59 -12.06 14.24
N SER A 125 6.88 -13.18 13.58
CA SER A 125 8.06 -14.04 13.83
C SER A 125 9.29 -13.52 13.07
N TYR A 126 9.77 -12.34 13.44
CA TYR A 126 10.80 -11.62 12.68
C TYR A 126 12.17 -12.30 12.68
N LEU A 127 12.58 -12.92 13.79
CA LEU A 127 13.89 -13.59 13.87
C LEU A 127 13.92 -14.83 12.97
N GLU A 128 12.85 -15.63 13.00
CA GLU A 128 12.69 -16.79 12.12
C GLU A 128 12.57 -16.38 10.65
N ALA A 129 11.91 -15.25 10.38
CA ALA A 129 11.85 -14.69 9.04
C ALA A 129 13.23 -14.32 8.51
N LEU A 130 14.06 -13.62 9.29
CA LEU A 130 15.43 -13.26 8.90
C LEU A 130 16.26 -14.51 8.57
N HIS A 131 16.25 -15.53 9.43
CA HIS A 131 16.94 -16.79 9.17
C HIS A 131 16.45 -17.48 7.89
N THR A 132 15.14 -17.44 7.64
CA THR A 132 14.54 -18.05 6.44
C THR A 132 14.91 -17.27 5.18
N VAL A 133 14.95 -15.93 5.24
CA VAL A 133 15.38 -15.07 4.15
C VAL A 133 16.86 -15.27 3.84
N ASP A 134 17.73 -15.33 4.85
CA ASP A 134 19.16 -15.58 4.67
C ASP A 134 19.39 -16.94 3.99
N GLY A 135 18.71 -17.99 4.47
CA GLY A 135 18.76 -19.30 3.84
C GLY A 135 18.23 -19.30 2.40
N TYR A 136 17.18 -18.52 2.14
CA TYR A 136 16.61 -18.36 0.80
C TYR A 136 17.55 -17.65 -0.17
N VAL A 137 18.11 -16.49 0.21
CA VAL A 137 19.03 -15.72 -0.63
C VAL A 137 20.28 -16.55 -0.94
N ASN A 138 20.82 -17.25 0.06
CA ASN A 138 21.94 -18.17 -0.13
C ASN A 138 21.61 -19.32 -1.09
N SER A 139 20.39 -19.85 -1.06
CA SER A 139 19.96 -20.94 -1.93
C SER A 139 19.71 -20.52 -3.39
N VAL A 140 19.26 -19.28 -3.60
CA VAL A 140 18.96 -18.74 -4.93
C VAL A 140 20.22 -18.16 -5.59
N GLY A 141 21.17 -17.67 -4.80
CA GLY A 141 22.48 -17.22 -5.27
C GLY A 141 22.48 -15.87 -6.03
N SER A 142 21.32 -15.25 -6.23
CA SER A 142 21.20 -13.94 -6.88
C SER A 142 19.92 -13.20 -6.45
N PHE A 143 20.06 -11.90 -6.18
CA PHE A 143 18.93 -11.02 -5.87
C PHE A 143 17.92 -10.91 -7.03
N HIS A 144 18.38 -10.90 -8.27
CA HIS A 144 17.48 -10.82 -9.43
C HIS A 144 16.60 -12.08 -9.54
N GLN A 145 17.17 -13.26 -9.29
CA GLN A 145 16.39 -14.50 -9.27
C GLN A 145 15.44 -14.53 -8.07
N ALA A 146 15.87 -13.99 -6.92
CA ALA A 146 15.02 -13.88 -5.75
C ALA A 146 13.80 -12.98 -6.01
N GLU A 147 14.00 -11.84 -6.67
CA GLU A 147 12.93 -10.93 -7.09
C GLU A 147 11.97 -11.60 -8.08
N ALA A 148 12.48 -12.36 -9.05
CA ALA A 148 11.64 -13.09 -10.01
C ALA A 148 10.76 -14.15 -9.31
N ILE A 149 11.32 -14.88 -8.34
CA ILE A 149 10.58 -15.84 -7.51
C ILE A 149 9.54 -15.11 -6.67
N GLY A 150 9.91 -14.02 -5.99
CA GLY A 150 8.99 -13.22 -5.19
C GLY A 150 7.81 -12.71 -6.03
N SER A 151 8.08 -12.16 -7.21
CA SER A 151 7.07 -11.74 -8.19
C SER A 151 6.12 -12.87 -8.58
N ARG A 152 6.64 -14.09 -8.75
CA ARG A 152 5.82 -15.27 -9.04
C ARG A 152 4.96 -15.69 -7.84
N VAL A 153 5.48 -15.61 -6.60
CA VAL A 153 4.68 -15.84 -5.38
C VAL A 153 3.54 -14.82 -5.28
N PHE A 154 3.81 -13.54 -5.52
CA PHE A 154 2.75 -12.52 -5.54
C PHE A 154 1.70 -12.80 -6.61
N ARG A 155 2.11 -13.22 -7.82
CA ARG A 155 1.17 -13.66 -8.85
C ARG A 155 0.28 -14.81 -8.37
N HIS A 156 0.84 -15.81 -7.68
CA HIS A 156 0.05 -16.90 -7.12
C HIS A 156 -0.94 -16.41 -6.05
N ILE A 157 -0.53 -15.50 -5.17
CA ILE A 157 -1.42 -14.88 -4.17
C ILE A 157 -2.62 -14.23 -4.86
N LEU A 158 -2.39 -13.45 -5.93
CA LEU A 158 -3.45 -12.80 -6.69
C LEU A 158 -4.36 -13.81 -7.40
N GLN A 159 -3.79 -14.85 -8.02
CA GLN A 159 -4.54 -15.91 -8.68
C GLN A 159 -5.44 -16.69 -7.71
N MET A 160 -5.06 -16.82 -6.44
CA MET A 160 -5.88 -17.46 -5.40
C MET A 160 -7.09 -16.63 -4.97
N ARG A 161 -7.19 -15.38 -5.45
CA ARG A 161 -8.22 -14.37 -5.15
C ARG A 161 -8.29 -14.11 -3.64
N PRO A 162 -7.38 -13.27 -3.13
CA PRO A 162 -7.34 -12.92 -1.72
C PRO A 162 -8.65 -12.39 -1.22
N VAL A 163 -8.91 -12.58 0.08
CA VAL A 163 -10.05 -11.93 0.72
C VAL A 163 -9.88 -10.42 0.66
N LYS A 164 -10.97 -9.72 0.32
CA LYS A 164 -10.99 -8.25 0.19
C LYS A 164 -10.35 -7.50 1.38
N PRO A 165 -10.53 -7.90 2.66
CA PRO A 165 -9.90 -7.22 3.78
C PRO A 165 -8.37 -7.25 3.75
N LEU A 166 -7.77 -8.36 3.30
CA LEU A 166 -6.31 -8.47 3.19
C LEU A 166 -5.77 -7.53 2.11
N LEU A 167 -6.43 -7.49 0.95
CA LEU A 167 -6.05 -6.56 -0.12
C LEU A 167 -6.21 -5.12 0.31
N LEU A 168 -7.30 -4.79 1.02
CA LEU A 168 -7.52 -3.47 1.56
C LEU A 168 -6.41 -3.05 2.53
N ASP A 169 -5.98 -3.93 3.44
CA ASP A 169 -4.86 -3.64 4.37
C ASP A 169 -3.54 -3.41 3.61
N ILE A 170 -3.24 -4.23 2.59
CA ILE A 170 -2.05 -4.05 1.75
C ILE A 170 -2.08 -2.69 1.06
N VAL A 171 -3.20 -2.35 0.39
CA VAL A 171 -3.36 -1.08 -0.32
C VAL A 171 -3.26 0.10 0.65
N ARG A 172 -3.84 -0.01 1.84
CA ARG A 172 -3.73 1.00 2.90
C ARG A 172 -2.28 1.22 3.34
N ARG A 173 -1.50 0.15 3.55
CA ARG A 173 -0.07 0.27 3.88
C ARG A 173 0.74 0.92 2.77
N VAL A 174 0.49 0.54 1.52
CA VAL A 174 1.13 1.19 0.36
C VAL A 174 0.77 2.68 0.31
N SER A 175 -0.48 3.03 0.61
CA SER A 175 -0.92 4.43 0.63
C SER A 175 -0.19 5.29 1.67
N HIS A 176 0.27 4.72 2.78
CA HIS A 176 1.06 5.45 3.79
C HIS A 176 2.49 5.78 3.32
N HIS A 177 3.03 5.03 2.35
CA HIS A 177 4.34 5.36 1.78
C HIS A 177 4.30 6.53 0.81
N GLY A 178 3.18 6.72 0.13
CA GLY A 178 2.95 7.86 -0.77
C GLY A 178 1.93 7.56 -1.85
N PHE A 179 1.15 8.56 -2.23
CA PHE A 179 0.08 8.38 -3.23
C PHE A 179 0.57 7.95 -4.62
N ARG A 180 1.84 8.23 -4.97
CA ARG A 180 2.42 7.82 -6.27
C ARG A 180 2.48 6.31 -6.43
N GLU A 181 2.74 5.59 -5.34
CA GLU A 181 2.81 4.12 -5.34
C GLU A 181 1.47 3.47 -5.72
N LEU A 182 0.36 4.17 -5.44
CA LEU A 182 -0.99 3.73 -5.79
C LEU A 182 -1.24 3.73 -7.30
N GLY A 183 -0.45 4.47 -8.10
CA GLY A 183 -0.62 4.53 -9.55
C GLY A 183 -0.50 3.17 -10.23
N SER A 184 0.43 2.33 -9.77
CA SER A 184 0.61 0.96 -10.27
C SER A 184 -0.59 0.06 -9.95
N LEU A 185 -1.17 0.21 -8.76
CA LEU A 185 -2.35 -0.52 -8.31
C LEU A 185 -3.60 -0.11 -9.09
N ILE A 186 -3.79 1.20 -9.31
CA ILE A 186 -4.86 1.75 -10.15
C ILE A 186 -4.79 1.16 -11.57
N ALA A 187 -3.59 1.07 -12.15
CA ALA A 187 -3.37 0.52 -13.48
C ALA A 187 -3.57 -1.01 -13.55
N SER A 188 -3.53 -1.71 -12.42
CA SER A 188 -3.61 -3.18 -12.34
C SER A 188 -5.03 -3.72 -12.62
N GLY A 189 -6.07 -2.89 -12.57
CA GLY A 189 -7.43 -3.25 -12.97
C GLY A 189 -8.53 -2.77 -12.01
N PRO A 190 -9.80 -3.06 -12.32
CA PRO A 190 -10.96 -2.50 -11.61
C PRO A 190 -11.06 -2.92 -10.14
N GLU A 191 -10.54 -4.10 -9.79
CA GLU A 191 -10.55 -4.59 -8.40
C GLU A 191 -9.63 -3.73 -7.52
N PHE A 192 -8.37 -3.54 -7.92
CA PHE A 192 -7.43 -2.66 -7.22
C PHE A 192 -7.84 -1.20 -7.28
N LEU A 193 -8.40 -0.75 -8.41
CA LEU A 193 -9.00 0.57 -8.51
C LEU A 193 -10.04 0.81 -7.41
N SER A 194 -10.94 -0.16 -7.19
CA SER A 194 -11.97 -0.07 -6.15
C SER A 194 -11.41 -0.06 -4.73
N LEU A 195 -10.27 -0.71 -4.50
CA LEU A 195 -9.59 -0.74 -3.21
C LEU A 195 -8.83 0.56 -2.94
N VAL A 196 -8.15 1.10 -3.94
CA VAL A 196 -7.42 2.38 -3.81
C VAL A 196 -8.37 3.52 -3.51
N TYR A 197 -9.56 3.51 -4.11
CA TYR A 197 -10.60 4.51 -3.85
C TYR A 197 -11.54 4.17 -2.69
N ASP A 198 -11.18 3.19 -1.85
CA ASP A 198 -11.88 2.97 -0.59
C ASP A 198 -11.68 4.16 0.35
N SER A 199 -12.74 4.58 1.03
CA SER A 199 -12.68 5.78 1.88
C SER A 199 -11.65 5.66 3.01
N THR A 200 -11.42 4.44 3.53
CA THR A 200 -10.44 4.22 4.59
C THR A 200 -9.00 4.37 4.10
N VAL A 201 -8.74 4.04 2.83
CA VAL A 201 -7.43 4.25 2.20
C VAL A 201 -7.22 5.73 1.94
N LEU A 202 -8.19 6.40 1.31
CA LEU A 202 -8.06 7.81 0.95
C LEU A 202 -7.95 8.75 2.16
N ALA A 203 -8.67 8.44 3.25
CA ALA A 203 -8.62 9.23 4.49
C ALA A 203 -7.24 9.22 5.15
N GLU A 204 -6.46 8.17 4.95
CA GLU A 204 -5.15 7.98 5.60
C GLU A 204 -3.96 7.97 4.64
N ALA A 205 -4.23 8.07 3.34
CA ALA A 205 -3.20 8.09 2.32
C ALA A 205 -2.22 9.24 2.57
N ASN A 206 -0.93 8.92 2.49
CA ASN A 206 0.12 9.92 2.56
C ASN A 206 0.14 10.73 1.25
N ILE A 207 -0.23 11.99 1.38
CA ILE A 207 -0.28 12.98 0.31
C ILE A 207 0.60 14.20 0.65
N ASP A 208 1.67 13.98 1.42
CA ASP A 208 2.67 14.98 1.79
C ASP A 208 3.22 15.78 0.60
N GLU A 209 3.33 15.18 -0.57
CA GLU A 209 3.77 15.89 -1.77
C GLU A 209 2.83 17.04 -2.14
N PHE A 210 1.54 16.96 -1.84
CA PHE A 210 0.61 18.09 -2.04
C PHE A 210 0.84 19.21 -1.02
N VAL A 211 1.38 18.89 0.16
CA VAL A 211 1.80 19.86 1.16
C VAL A 211 3.05 20.60 0.64
N PHE A 212 4.06 19.88 0.14
CA PHE A 212 5.31 20.51 -0.30
C PHE A 212 5.25 21.09 -1.73
N VAL A 213 4.40 20.52 -2.59
CA VAL A 213 4.23 20.89 -4.00
C VAL A 213 2.75 21.21 -4.23
N THR A 214 2.30 22.33 -3.67
CA THR A 214 0.88 22.74 -3.68
C THR A 214 0.30 22.89 -5.09
N CYS A 215 1.16 23.05 -6.11
CA CYS A 215 0.70 23.17 -7.48
C CYS A 215 0.01 21.89 -8.00
N HIS A 216 0.26 20.74 -7.37
CA HIS A 216 -0.46 19.49 -7.63
C HIS A 216 -1.94 19.56 -7.21
N ALA A 217 -2.29 20.43 -6.25
CA ALA A 217 -3.66 20.65 -5.81
C ALA A 217 -4.38 21.75 -6.62
N ASN A 218 -3.72 22.41 -7.57
CA ASN A 218 -4.35 23.47 -8.35
C ASN A 218 -5.41 22.93 -9.33
N ILE A 219 -6.35 23.80 -9.69
CA ILE A 219 -7.30 23.55 -10.79
C ILE A 219 -6.48 23.32 -12.08
N GLY A 220 -6.74 22.19 -12.76
CA GLY A 220 -6.03 21.79 -13.98
C GLY A 220 -4.85 20.85 -13.77
N SER A 221 -4.45 20.56 -12.53
CA SER A 221 -3.48 19.49 -12.24
C SER A 221 -4.08 18.11 -12.56
N ILE A 222 -3.26 17.21 -13.11
CA ILE A 222 -3.64 15.81 -13.33
C ILE A 222 -3.97 15.07 -12.03
N TYR A 223 -3.42 15.53 -10.91
CA TYR A 223 -3.59 14.93 -9.59
C TYR A 223 -4.79 15.50 -8.83
N ARG A 224 -5.42 16.57 -9.34
CA ARG A 224 -6.52 17.26 -8.64
C ARG A 224 -7.70 16.34 -8.35
N SER A 225 -8.05 15.45 -9.27
CA SER A 225 -9.17 14.53 -9.09
C SER A 225 -8.93 13.54 -7.94
N PHE A 226 -7.71 13.03 -7.80
CA PHE A 226 -7.31 12.18 -6.68
C PHE A 226 -7.34 12.97 -5.37
N PHE A 227 -6.74 14.16 -5.35
CA PHE A 227 -6.72 15.05 -4.20
C PHE A 227 -8.13 15.37 -3.67
N LEU A 228 -9.07 15.70 -4.56
CA LEU A 228 -10.46 15.99 -4.17
C LEU A 228 -11.14 14.79 -3.52
N ARG A 229 -10.86 13.56 -3.97
CA ARG A 229 -11.40 12.37 -3.33
C ARG A 229 -10.82 12.14 -1.93
N CYS A 230 -9.53 12.42 -1.73
CA CYS A 230 -8.94 12.40 -0.38
C CYS A 230 -9.59 13.46 0.53
N LEU A 231 -9.85 14.66 0.00
CA LEU A 231 -10.55 15.73 0.71
C LEU A 231 -11.97 15.30 1.12
N GLU A 232 -12.74 14.72 0.20
CA GLU A 232 -14.09 14.19 0.46
C GLU A 232 -14.10 13.10 1.54
N CYS A 233 -13.02 12.32 1.64
CA CYS A 233 -12.85 11.29 2.67
C CYS A 233 -12.30 11.85 4.01
N GLY A 234 -12.08 13.16 4.12
CA GLY A 234 -11.63 13.80 5.35
C GLY A 234 -10.13 13.67 5.64
N ASN A 235 -9.29 13.49 4.61
CA ASN A 235 -7.85 13.44 4.78
C ASN A 235 -7.32 14.78 5.35
N PRO A 236 -6.61 14.79 6.50
CA PRO A 236 -6.16 16.03 7.15
C PRO A 236 -5.23 16.89 6.29
N ASP A 237 -4.34 16.28 5.51
CA ASP A 237 -3.41 17.00 4.63
C ASP A 237 -4.15 17.62 3.45
N ALA A 238 -5.18 16.94 2.94
CA ALA A 238 -6.02 17.47 1.87
C ALA A 238 -6.85 18.66 2.37
N GLN A 239 -7.45 18.53 3.56
CA GLN A 239 -8.17 19.61 4.24
C GLN A 239 -7.28 20.82 4.48
N PHE A 240 -6.04 20.59 4.93
CA PHE A 240 -5.05 21.64 5.10
C PHE A 240 -4.77 22.39 3.78
N VAL A 241 -4.36 21.66 2.74
CA VAL A 241 -3.95 22.25 1.47
C VAL A 241 -5.12 23.00 0.81
N GLU A 242 -6.33 22.42 0.82
CA GLU A 242 -7.50 23.06 0.23
C GLU A 242 -7.99 24.25 1.07
N GLY A 243 -8.00 24.13 2.39
CA GLY A 243 -8.37 25.22 3.29
C GLY A 243 -7.46 26.42 3.11
N LEU A 244 -6.15 26.19 3.02
CA LEU A 244 -5.17 27.23 2.73
C LEU A 244 -5.36 27.81 1.31
N ARG A 245 -5.58 26.97 0.30
CA ARG A 245 -5.82 27.43 -1.09
C ARG A 245 -7.03 28.36 -1.17
N ILE A 246 -8.14 28.02 -0.51
CA ILE A 246 -9.35 28.85 -0.49
C ILE A 246 -9.08 30.16 0.23
N ALA A 247 -8.45 30.11 1.41
CA ALA A 247 -8.11 31.31 2.18
C ALA A 247 -7.22 32.28 1.37
N VAL A 248 -6.31 31.74 0.57
CA VAL A 248 -5.39 32.51 -0.28
C VAL A 248 -6.07 33.03 -1.55
N ALA A 249 -6.95 32.24 -2.17
CA ALA A 249 -7.57 32.59 -3.44
C ALA A 249 -8.80 33.50 -3.32
N GLU A 250 -9.58 33.30 -2.26
CA GLU A 250 -10.90 33.94 -2.06
C GLU A 250 -10.94 34.80 -0.80
N GLY A 251 -9.90 34.71 0.04
CA GLY A 251 -9.88 35.33 1.37
C GLY A 251 -10.36 34.38 2.48
N PRO A 252 -10.20 34.78 3.75
CA PRO A 252 -10.61 33.97 4.90
C PRO A 252 -12.14 33.81 4.94
N SER A 253 -12.62 32.63 4.56
CA SER A 253 -14.04 32.25 4.55
C SER A 253 -14.34 31.18 5.60
N GLN A 254 -15.62 31.04 5.97
CA GLN A 254 -16.04 29.98 6.90
C GLN A 254 -15.61 28.59 6.41
N GLN A 255 -15.73 28.33 5.10
CA GLN A 255 -15.28 27.08 4.48
C GLN A 255 -13.77 26.84 4.69
N SER A 256 -12.93 27.86 4.49
CA SER A 256 -11.49 27.73 4.71
C SER A 256 -11.15 27.48 6.19
N ILE A 257 -11.86 28.15 7.10
CA ILE A 257 -11.69 27.99 8.55
C ILE A 257 -12.10 26.58 9.00
N ASP A 258 -13.24 26.07 8.53
CA ASP A 258 -13.74 24.74 8.88
C ASP A 258 -12.76 23.64 8.45
N LEU A 259 -12.22 23.73 7.23
CA LEU A 259 -11.22 22.79 6.73
C LEU A 259 -9.93 22.82 7.56
N LEU A 260 -9.40 24.02 7.84
CA LEU A 260 -8.20 24.17 8.65
C LEU A 260 -8.42 23.73 10.10
N MET A 261 -9.61 23.95 10.65
CA MET A 261 -9.99 23.52 11.99
C MET A 261 -10.01 22.01 12.11
N GLN A 262 -10.61 21.31 11.14
CA GLN A 262 -10.66 19.85 11.08
C GLN A 262 -9.27 19.22 10.96
N ALA A 263 -8.38 19.82 10.17
CA ALA A 263 -7.01 19.35 9.98
C ALA A 263 -6.08 19.64 11.18
N SER A 264 -6.35 20.71 11.95
CA SER A 264 -5.45 21.22 13.00
C SER A 264 -5.03 20.25 14.13
N PRO A 265 -5.80 19.21 14.50
CA PRO A 265 -5.36 18.24 15.50
C PRO A 265 -4.24 17.34 14.98
N ALA A 266 -4.29 16.97 13.70
CA ALA A 266 -3.39 16.01 13.06
C ALA A 266 -2.26 16.67 12.25
N ASN A 267 -2.47 17.87 11.71
CA ASN A 267 -1.50 18.56 10.87
C ASN A 267 -1.04 19.88 11.53
N ILE A 268 0.28 19.99 11.77
CA ILE A 268 0.88 21.14 12.45
C ILE A 268 0.90 22.41 11.58
N TYR A 269 1.04 22.26 10.26
CA TYR A 269 0.94 23.34 9.29
C TYR A 269 -0.49 23.92 9.27
N ALA A 270 -1.49 23.06 9.35
CA ALA A 270 -2.90 23.47 9.46
C ALA A 270 -3.18 24.26 10.74
N ARG A 271 -2.60 23.85 11.86
CA ARG A 271 -2.73 24.57 13.12
C ARG A 271 -2.17 25.99 13.04
N PHE A 272 -0.97 26.14 12.45
CA PHE A 272 -0.38 27.46 12.24
C PHE A 272 -1.24 28.30 11.28
N ALA A 273 -1.62 27.74 10.12
CA ALA A 273 -2.45 28.42 9.14
C ALA A 273 -3.81 28.86 9.72
N LEU A 274 -4.48 28.01 10.50
CA LEU A 274 -5.74 28.33 11.18
C LEU A 274 -5.61 29.57 12.06
N GLY A 275 -4.56 29.62 12.89
CA GLY A 275 -4.31 30.76 13.78
C GLY A 275 -4.19 32.07 13.01
N ILE A 276 -3.44 32.06 11.91
CA ILE A 276 -3.27 33.23 11.04
C ILE A 276 -4.58 33.62 10.34
N VAL A 277 -5.30 32.64 9.77
CA VAL A 277 -6.58 32.88 9.08
C VAL A 277 -7.62 33.47 10.03
N LEU A 278 -7.70 32.99 11.27
CA LEU A 278 -8.60 33.53 12.31
C LEU A 278 -8.26 34.97 12.69
N VAL A 279 -6.96 35.30 12.82
CA VAL A 279 -6.53 36.69 13.04
C VAL A 279 -6.95 37.57 11.86
N CYS A 280 -6.74 37.08 10.63
CA CYS A 280 -7.11 37.81 9.41
C CYS A 280 -8.62 37.96 9.22
N SER A 281 -9.43 37.04 9.76
CA SER A 281 -10.90 37.10 9.72
C SER A 281 -11.51 37.97 10.81
N GLY A 282 -10.69 38.65 11.63
CA GLY A 282 -11.12 39.51 12.72
C GLY A 282 -11.34 38.79 14.07
N SER A 283 -11.15 37.47 14.13
CA SER A 283 -11.23 36.68 15.36
C SER A 283 -9.89 36.63 16.09
N TYR A 284 -9.37 37.82 16.45
CA TYR A 284 -8.02 37.99 16.98
C TYR A 284 -7.71 37.10 18.19
N ASP A 285 -8.55 37.12 19.22
CA ASP A 285 -8.30 36.38 20.47
C ASP A 285 -8.23 34.86 20.24
N HIS A 286 -9.15 34.33 19.43
CA HIS A 286 -9.18 32.91 19.09
C HIS A 286 -7.98 32.52 18.23
N GLY A 287 -7.62 33.36 17.24
CA GLY A 287 -6.44 33.14 16.42
C GLY A 287 -5.15 33.12 17.25
N MET A 288 -4.99 34.07 18.17
CA MET A 288 -3.84 34.11 19.06
C MET A 288 -3.75 32.90 20.00
N GLN A 289 -4.87 32.43 20.56
CA GLN A 289 -4.90 31.19 21.35
C GLN A 289 -4.43 29.97 20.55
N VAL A 290 -4.83 29.86 19.28
CA VAL A 290 -4.38 28.78 18.39
C VAL A 290 -2.88 28.87 18.11
N VAL A 291 -2.36 30.07 17.83
CA VAL A 291 -0.93 30.31 17.62
C VAL A 291 -0.10 29.99 18.87
N GLU A 292 -0.55 30.41 20.05
CA GLU A 292 0.11 30.07 21.32
C GLU A 292 0.14 28.55 21.54
N SER A 293 -0.98 27.88 21.28
CA SER A 293 -1.06 26.42 21.36
C SER A 293 -0.11 25.73 20.37
N PHE A 294 0.08 26.29 19.18
CA PHE A 294 1.07 25.81 18.21
C PHE A 294 2.50 25.90 18.76
N PHE A 295 2.90 27.05 19.30
CA PHE A 295 4.24 27.19 19.89
C PHE A 295 4.46 26.26 21.08
N ASN A 296 3.44 26.00 21.90
CA ASN A 296 3.55 25.12 23.05
C ASN A 296 3.72 23.64 22.68
N ARG A 297 3.39 23.25 21.43
CA ARG A 297 3.59 21.88 20.92
C ARG A 297 4.98 21.64 20.33
N LEU A 298 5.75 22.70 20.10
CA LEU A 298 7.05 22.60 19.43
C LEU A 298 8.20 22.70 20.43
N PRO A 299 9.29 21.95 20.19
CA PRO A 299 10.43 21.93 21.11
C PRO A 299 11.28 23.21 21.03
N SER A 300 11.25 23.92 19.90
CA SER A 300 12.05 25.12 19.67
C SER A 300 11.34 26.16 18.81
N THR A 301 11.82 27.41 18.92
CA THR A 301 11.38 28.52 18.07
C THR A 301 11.82 28.34 16.62
N GLU A 302 12.98 27.73 16.37
CA GLU A 302 13.48 27.42 15.02
C GLU A 302 12.54 26.46 14.27
N ALA A 303 12.03 25.43 14.95
CA ALA A 303 11.05 24.51 14.37
C ALA A 303 9.75 25.25 13.99
N ALA A 304 9.32 26.20 14.83
CA ALA A 304 8.15 27.03 14.57
C ALA A 304 8.36 27.95 13.36
N VAL A 305 9.54 28.56 13.23
CA VAL A 305 9.92 29.40 12.07
C VAL A 305 9.93 28.57 10.80
N SER A 306 10.55 27.39 10.81
CA SER A 306 10.59 26.50 9.64
C SER A 306 9.19 26.11 9.15
N ILE A 307 8.27 25.80 10.08
CA ILE A 307 6.87 25.52 9.74
C ILE A 307 6.17 26.77 9.18
N ALA A 308 6.37 27.93 9.80
CA ALA A 308 5.80 29.18 9.33
C ALA A 308 6.29 29.56 7.92
N GLU A 309 7.58 29.43 7.66
CA GLU A 309 8.20 29.65 6.34
C GLU A 309 7.65 28.70 5.29
N MET A 310 7.45 27.42 5.65
CA MET A 310 6.81 26.45 4.76
C MET A 310 5.39 26.88 4.39
N VAL A 311 4.56 27.26 5.37
CA VAL A 311 3.19 27.74 5.11
C VAL A 311 3.20 29.00 4.26
N MET A 312 4.10 29.94 4.52
CA MET A 312 4.27 31.13 3.70
C MET A 312 4.64 30.78 2.25
N HIS A 313 5.61 29.88 2.05
CA HIS A 313 6.00 29.43 0.72
C HIS A 313 4.82 28.80 -0.05
N GLN A 314 4.03 27.97 0.63
CA GLN A 314 2.83 27.35 0.05
C GLN A 314 1.83 28.39 -0.47
N THR A 315 1.62 29.51 0.25
CA THR A 315 0.72 30.57 -0.23
C THR A 315 1.13 31.17 -1.57
N THR A 316 2.44 31.20 -1.87
CA THR A 316 2.97 31.77 -3.13
C THR A 316 2.85 30.83 -4.33
N THR A 317 2.62 29.54 -4.09
CA THR A 317 2.70 28.48 -5.12
C THR A 317 1.34 28.06 -5.66
N PHE A 318 0.25 28.48 -5.00
CA PHE A 318 -1.11 28.31 -5.53
C PHE A 318 -1.31 29.16 -6.79
N ARG A 319 -1.82 28.55 -7.87
CA ARG A 319 -2.19 29.27 -9.10
C ARG A 319 -3.56 29.89 -8.88
N LEU A 320 -3.59 31.22 -8.80
CA LEU A 320 -4.81 31.97 -8.53
C LEU A 320 -5.51 32.36 -9.83
N PRO A 321 -6.81 32.03 -10.00
CA PRO A 321 -7.56 32.37 -11.21
C PRO A 321 -7.80 33.89 -11.38
N ARG A 322 -7.55 34.71 -10.35
CA ARG A 322 -7.94 36.13 -10.31
C ARG A 322 -6.90 37.07 -9.68
N CYS A 323 -5.61 36.83 -9.93
CA CYS A 323 -4.65 37.92 -9.75
C CYS A 323 -4.87 38.93 -10.89
N GLY A 324 -5.73 39.93 -10.65
CA GLY A 324 -5.60 41.18 -11.38
C GLY A 324 -4.15 41.65 -11.22
N TRP A 325 -3.50 41.94 -12.35
CA TRP A 325 -2.23 42.65 -12.33
C TRP A 325 -2.50 43.95 -11.55
N PHE A 326 -1.64 44.27 -10.60
CA PHE A 326 -1.73 45.52 -9.85
C PHE A 326 -1.70 46.69 -10.85
N ASP A 327 -2.85 47.29 -11.14
CA ASP A 327 -2.86 48.67 -11.63
C ASP A 327 -2.73 49.58 -10.41
N ASN A 328 -1.91 50.62 -10.55
CA ASN A 328 -1.34 51.49 -9.51
C ASN A 328 -2.35 52.34 -8.70
N THR A 329 -3.58 51.85 -8.51
CA THR A 329 -4.62 52.51 -7.73
C THR A 329 -4.96 51.67 -6.52
N PHE A 330 -4.53 52.14 -5.34
CA PHE A 330 -4.85 51.63 -4.00
C PHE A 330 -6.35 51.78 -3.64
N ALA A 331 -7.26 51.27 -4.46
CA ALA A 331 -8.70 51.27 -4.20
C ALA A 331 -9.21 49.82 -4.12
N PHE A 332 -9.79 49.47 -2.96
CA PHE A 332 -10.27 48.13 -2.64
C PHE A 332 -11.78 47.99 -2.82
N GLY A 333 -12.20 46.88 -3.41
CA GLY A 333 -13.53 46.29 -3.24
C GLY A 333 -13.42 45.05 -2.36
N ASP A 334 -14.18 45.04 -1.25
CA ASP A 334 -14.65 43.99 -0.34
C ASP A 334 -13.89 42.66 -0.09
N GLY A 335 -12.65 42.50 -0.54
CA GLY A 335 -11.84 41.31 -0.27
C GLY A 335 -10.37 41.68 0.01
N LEU A 336 -9.83 41.13 1.11
CA LEU A 336 -8.42 41.28 1.47
C LEU A 336 -7.56 40.46 0.49
N PRO A 337 -6.64 41.08 -0.29
CA PRO A 337 -5.83 40.37 -1.27
C PRO A 337 -4.70 39.58 -0.60
N LEU A 338 -4.07 38.71 -1.39
CA LEU A 338 -2.82 37.99 -1.10
C LEU A 338 -1.78 38.82 -0.34
N SER A 339 -1.65 40.10 -0.69
CA SER A 339 -0.68 41.00 -0.09
C SER A 339 -0.97 41.30 1.38
N THR A 340 -2.23 41.25 1.84
CA THR A 340 -2.55 41.47 3.26
C THR A 340 -2.31 40.22 4.10
N LEU A 341 -2.61 39.03 3.59
CA LEU A 341 -2.25 37.77 4.27
C LEU A 341 -0.72 37.61 4.35
N LEU A 342 0.00 37.90 3.26
CA LEU A 342 1.48 37.92 3.24
C LEU A 342 2.04 39.02 4.15
N CYS A 343 1.49 40.24 4.11
CA CYS A 343 1.93 41.35 4.98
C CYS A 343 1.58 41.11 6.45
N LEU A 344 0.48 40.45 6.80
CA LEU A 344 0.11 40.11 8.18
C LEU A 344 0.92 38.90 8.68
N LEU A 345 1.20 37.91 7.83
CA LEU A 345 2.17 36.84 8.12
C LEU A 345 3.54 37.43 8.46
N VAL A 346 4.04 38.37 7.65
CA VAL A 346 5.32 39.04 7.89
C VAL A 346 5.27 40.03 9.07
N ARG A 347 4.19 40.81 9.23
CA ARG A 347 4.06 41.84 10.29
C ARG A 347 3.62 41.31 11.65
N HIS A 348 2.93 40.18 11.76
CA HIS A 348 2.43 39.66 13.05
C HIS A 348 3.08 38.34 13.47
N ALA A 349 3.47 37.46 12.53
CA ALA A 349 4.19 36.25 12.92
C ALA A 349 5.61 36.59 13.40
N ILE A 350 6.34 37.47 12.70
CA ILE A 350 7.73 37.80 13.05
C ILE A 350 7.84 38.50 14.42
N PRO A 351 7.02 39.50 14.80
CA PRO A 351 7.10 40.09 16.14
C PRO A 351 6.65 39.11 17.24
N ALA A 352 5.65 38.26 17.00
CA ALA A 352 5.25 37.24 17.97
C ALA A 352 6.32 36.14 18.17
N ILE A 353 7.10 35.84 17.11
CA ILE A 353 8.25 34.93 17.13
C ILE A 353 9.46 35.56 17.87
N VAL A 354 9.68 36.87 17.70
CA VAL A 354 10.83 37.60 18.28
C VAL A 354 10.59 38.06 19.72
N LEU A 355 9.34 38.21 20.16
CA LEU A 355 9.00 38.74 21.49
C LEU A 355 8.82 37.70 22.61
N LYS A 356 9.00 36.39 22.36
CA LYS A 356 9.14 35.44 23.47
C LYS A 356 10.57 35.56 24.05
N PRO A 357 10.74 35.98 25.32
CA PRO A 357 12.05 35.91 25.95
C PRO A 357 12.50 34.44 25.94
N ALA A 358 13.75 34.21 25.54
CA ALA A 358 14.40 32.93 25.68
C ALA A 358 14.17 32.43 27.11
N LYS A 359 13.45 31.32 27.27
CA LYS A 359 13.35 30.67 28.58
C LYS A 359 14.75 30.19 28.94
N SER A 360 15.35 30.87 29.92
CA SER A 360 16.55 30.46 30.65
C SER A 360 16.32 29.17 31.42
#